data_AF-A0A7C3MIH8-F1
#
_entry.id   AF-A0A7C3MIH8-F1
#
_cell.length_a   1.000
_cell.length_b   1.000
_cell.length_c   1.000
_cell.angle_alpha   90.00
_cell.angle_beta   90.00
_cell.angle_gamma   90.00
#
_symmetry.space_group_name_H-M   'P 1'
#
loop_
_entity.id
_entity.type
_entity.pdbx_description
1 polymer ?
#
loop_
_entity_poly.entity_id
_entity_poly.type
_entity_poly.pdbx_seq_one_letter_code
_entity_poly.pdbx_strand_id
1 'polypeptide(L)' 'MEDLSLPQDLRITGIKINYLFVCERKLWLFDRGIGMEHTSEKVLLGKILEESSYLSEEKRKIMIDEL' A
#
# COMPACT_ATOMS: atom_id res chain seq x y z
N MET A 1 31.00 -11.31 -17.77
CA MET A 1 29.72 -10.58 -17.89
C MET A 1 28.68 -11.57 -17.43
N GLU A 2 28.39 -11.57 -16.13
CA GLU A 2 27.49 -12.56 -15.52
C GLU A 2 26.10 -12.44 -16.15
N ASP A 3 25.62 -13.59 -16.59
CA ASP A 3 24.25 -13.84 -16.98
C ASP A 3 23.31 -13.31 -15.89
N LEU A 4 22.66 -12.18 -16.17
CA LEU A 4 21.56 -11.68 -15.35
C LEU A 4 20.28 -12.44 -15.74
N SER A 5 20.27 -13.75 -15.55
CA SER A 5 19.08 -14.56 -15.70
C SER A 5 18.16 -14.22 -14.53
N LEU A 6 17.21 -13.30 -14.80
CA LEU A 6 16.15 -12.97 -13.86
C LEU A 6 15.45 -14.28 -13.47
N PRO A 7 15.18 -14.52 -12.17
CA PRO A 7 14.45 -15.70 -11.72
C PRO A 7 13.17 -15.84 -12.54
N GLN A 8 12.87 -17.05 -13.02
CA GLN A 8 11.73 -17.34 -13.90
C GLN A 8 10.37 -16.92 -13.27
N ASP A 9 10.33 -16.68 -11.96
CA ASP A 9 9.16 -16.23 -11.19
C ASP A 9 9.06 -14.71 -11.02
N LEU A 10 10.07 -13.94 -11.40
CA LEU A 10 10.07 -12.48 -11.23
C LEU A 10 9.32 -11.78 -12.37
N ARG A 11 7.99 -11.86 -12.34
CA ARG A 11 7.14 -11.10 -13.27
C ARG A 11 7.10 -9.63 -12.87
N ILE A 12 7.93 -8.81 -13.52
CA ILE A 12 7.96 -7.37 -13.34
C ILE A 12 6.84 -6.72 -14.17
N THR A 13 6.02 -5.89 -13.54
CA THR A 13 4.96 -5.11 -14.20
C THR A 13 5.22 -3.61 -13.97
N GLY A 14 4.58 -2.75 -14.77
CA GLY A 14 4.70 -1.30 -14.60
C GLY A 14 4.32 -0.81 -13.19
N ILE A 15 3.35 -1.49 -12.55
CA ILE A 15 2.94 -1.20 -11.17
C ILE A 15 4.10 -1.47 -10.19
N LYS A 16 4.83 -2.58 -10.35
CA LYS A 16 5.99 -2.89 -9.49
C LYS A 16 7.09 -1.84 -9.63
N ILE A 17 7.31 -1.31 -10.84
CA ILE A 17 8.28 -0.24 -11.09
C ILE A 17 7.82 1.08 -10.43
N ASN A 18 6.53 1.43 -10.56
CA ASN A 18 5.97 2.60 -9.87
C ASN A 18 6.13 2.48 -8.35
N TYR A 19 5.84 1.31 -7.77
CA TYR A 19 5.99 1.10 -6.33
C TYR A 19 7.43 1.16 -5.88
N LEU A 20 8.38 0.64 -6.67
CA LEU A 20 9.81 0.80 -6.39
C LEU A 20 10.21 2.28 -6.36
N PHE A 21 9.73 3.07 -7.32
CA PHE A 21 10.02 4.49 -7.41
C PHE A 21 9.48 5.27 -6.20
N VAL A 22 8.32 4.89 -5.69
CA VAL A 22 7.72 5.50 -4.48
C VAL A 22 8.41 5.01 -3.21
N CYS A 23 8.53 3.69 -3.02
CA CYS A 23 9.13 3.07 -1.83
C CYS A 23 9.38 1.56 -2.02
N GLU A 24 10.60 1.10 -1.75
CA GLU A 24 10.99 -0.33 -1.79
C GLU A 24 10.07 -1.23 -0.93
N ARG A 25 9.64 -0.74 0.24
CA ARG A 25 8.73 -1.48 1.13
C ARG A 25 7.34 -1.68 0.51
N LYS A 26 6.83 -0.69 -0.23
CA LYS A 26 5.53 -0.77 -0.92
C LYS A 26 5.57 -1.89 -1.96
N LEU A 27 6.66 -1.97 -2.74
CA LEU A 27 6.88 -3.07 -3.67
C LEU A 27 6.93 -4.43 -2.95
N TRP A 28 7.71 -4.53 -1.87
CA TRP A 28 7.88 -5.79 -1.14
C TRP A 28 6.55 -6.34 -0.58
N LEU A 29 5.72 -5.47 0.00
CA LEU A 29 4.39 -5.82 0.51
C LEU A 29 3.45 -6.26 -0.62
N PHE A 30 3.41 -5.49 -1.71
CA PHE A 30 2.58 -5.79 -2.87
C PHE A 30 2.95 -7.11 -3.54
N ASP A 31 4.25 -7.37 -3.73
CA ASP A 31 4.76 -8.60 -4.32
C ASP A 31 4.41 -9.85 -3.49
N ARG A 32 4.26 -9.69 -2.17
CA ARG A 32 3.83 -10.74 -1.23
C ARG A 32 2.32 -10.80 -1.00
N GLY A 33 1.53 -9.94 -1.65
CA GLY A 33 0.09 -9.85 -1.45
C GLY A 33 -0.32 -9.40 -0.03
N ILE A 34 0.57 -8.70 0.68
CA ILE A 34 0.31 -8.20 2.03
C ILE A 34 -0.37 -6.83 1.91
N GLY A 35 -1.66 -6.79 2.27
CA GLY A 35 -2.47 -5.57 2.32
C GLY A 35 -2.79 -5.13 3.74
N MET A 36 -3.61 -4.07 3.86
CA MET A 36 -4.12 -3.64 5.16
C MET A 36 -5.14 -4.66 5.70
N GLU A 37 -5.06 -4.92 7.00
CA GLU A 37 -5.99 -5.81 7.70
C GLU A 37 -7.38 -5.17 7.81
N HIS A 38 -8.43 -5.95 7.56
CA HIS A 38 -9.83 -5.51 7.62
C HIS A 38 -10.72 -6.36 8.54
N THR A 39 -10.19 -7.43 9.13
CA THR A 39 -10.94 -8.38 9.96
C THR A 39 -10.94 -8.03 11.45
N SER A 40 -10.01 -7.18 11.90
CA SER A 40 -9.88 -6.81 13.31
C SER A 40 -10.96 -5.80 13.74
N GLU A 41 -11.71 -6.12 14.79
CA GLU A 41 -12.71 -5.22 15.38
C GLU A 41 -12.09 -3.91 15.88
N LYS A 42 -10.85 -3.95 16.37
CA LYS A 42 -10.13 -2.74 16.81
C LYS A 42 -9.83 -1.81 15.64
N VAL A 43 -9.49 -2.36 14.48
CA VAL A 43 -9.28 -1.59 13.24
C VAL A 43 -10.59 -0.95 12.79
N LEU A 44 -11.70 -1.70 12.84
CA LEU A 44 -13.03 -1.16 12.54
C LEU A 44 -13.43 -0.03 13.50
N LEU A 45 -13.22 -0.21 14.80
CA LEU A 45 -13.50 0.82 15.80
C LEU A 45 -12.69 2.09 15.53
N GLY A 46 -11.41 1.96 15.20
CA GLY A 46 -10.56 3.10 14.82
C GLY A 46 -11.11 3.86 13.62
N LYS A 47 -11.63 3.15 12.61
CA LYS A 47 -12.27 3.75 11.43
C LYS A 47 -13.52 4.57 11.80
N ILE A 48 -14.39 4.03 12.66
CA ILE A 48 -15.61 4.72 13.12
C ILE A 48 -15.26 5.97 13.95
N LEU A 49 -14.26 5.85 14.83
CA LEU A 49 -13.76 6.98 15.61
C LEU A 49 -13.23 8.09 14.70
N GLU A 50 -12.41 7.75 13.72
CA GLU A 50 -11.87 8.69 12.73
C GLU A 50 -13.00 9.41 11.97
N GLU A 51 -14.05 8.70 11.56
CA GLU A 51 -15.21 9.27 10.85
C GLU A 51 -15.98 10.31 11.68
N SER A 52 -15.97 10.19 13.01
CA SER A 52 -16.71 11.07 13.92
C SER A 52 -15.87 12.17 14.61
N SER A 53 -14.55 12.05 14.64
CA SER A 53 -13.68 12.92 15.45
C SER A 53 -13.43 14.31 14.87
N TYR A 54 -13.51 14.47 13.54
CA TYR A 54 -13.08 15.70 12.84
C TYR A 54 -14.13 16.19 11.84
N LEU A 55 -15.40 16.27 12.27
CA LEU A 55 -16.52 16.65 11.39
C LEU A 55 -16.45 18.10 10.87
N SER A 56 -15.74 19.00 11.56
CA SER A 56 -15.60 20.42 11.19
C SER A 56 -14.46 20.72 10.21
N GLU A 57 -13.59 19.75 9.92
CA GLU A 57 -12.39 19.96 9.10
C GLU A 57 -12.64 19.59 7.63
N GLU A 58 -12.43 20.54 6.71
CA GLU A 58 -12.63 20.32 5.26
C GLU A 58 -11.63 19.31 4.65
N LYS A 59 -10.41 19.19 5.21
CA LYS A 59 -9.35 18.29 4.71
C LYS A 59 -9.04 17.17 5.71
N ARG A 60 -9.97 16.23 5.83
CA ARG A 60 -9.91 15.15 6.83
C ARG A 60 -9.12 13.90 6.42
N LYS A 61 -9.14 13.52 5.14
CA LYS A 61 -8.48 12.30 4.63
C LYS A 61 -7.82 12.59 3.30
N ILE A 62 -6.52 12.35 3.22
CA ILE A 62 -5.76 12.39 1.97
C ILE A 62 -5.47 10.94 1.60
N MET A 63 -6.06 10.48 0.50
CA MET A 63 -5.76 9.17 -0.04
C MET A 63 -4.39 9.22 -0.71
N ILE A 64 -3.41 8.51 -0.14
CA ILE A 64 -2.02 8.52 -0.63
C ILE A 64 -1.88 7.75 -1.94
N ASP A 65 -2.84 6.87 -2.29
CA ASP A 65 -2.79 6.10 -3.53
C ASP A 65 -3.09 6.92 -4.80
N GLU A 66 -3.55 8.17 -4.67
CA GLU A 66 -3.82 9.08 -5.80
C GLU A 66 -2.78 10.22 -5.92
N LEU A 67 -1.68 10.14 -5.16
CA LEU A 67 -0.56 11.10 -5.17
C LEU A 67 0.56 10.68 -6.14
#